data_AF-A0A661H3L1-F1
#
_entry.id   AF-A0A661H3L1-F1
#
_cell.length_a   1.000
_cell.length_b   1.000
_cell.length_c   1.000
_cell.angle_alpha   90.00
_cell.angle_beta   90.00
_cell.angle_gamma   90.00
#
_symmetry.space_group_name_H-M   'P 1'
#
loop_
_entity.id
_entity.type
_entity.pdbx_description
1 polymer ?
#
loop_
_entity_poly.entity_id
_entity_poly.type
_entity_poly.pdbx_seq_one_letter_code
_entity_poly.pdbx_strand_id
1 'polypeptide(L)'
;MPLLCVLVVIVTTVIVSCAGLPDTSGQPVKSPNDDYQYRLLTLDNDLEVLLICDPDTPKAAAALDVMVGSGDNPAGRGGLAHFLEHMLFLGTDKYPDAAEYEQYITEHGGSRNAYTSFEHTNYFFDVNAPFLPEALDRFAQFFIAPRFDTQYVDREKNAVEAEYQMGLKSDPRRGLDVLQEVMNPVHPYSQFSVGSLDTLADRPGSSVRDELISFYEKHYSANAMRLVVLGSESLDELESLVTPMFSLIPNKSFQHEVIEAPLFVPGALPMFVQVQPLATLRQLQVSFPINDYRELYSEKPVSYLGNLVGHEGQGSLLSQLKAEGLAESLSAGAGLGWRGGALFSVSITLTEKGAADYNRVLQLFYAYMDMLRDKGPAEWLYAEQSRLADLGFRFREQVNPINYVSGLAGGMQTYNAEDILRGPYIMDHYDDDVLLELLGRIVPDNALVILDDKNVTTDRVSEHYRVHYARQAVSPEQLAAWQSTANAGALHLPAPNEFIAEDTSLVSLAADNPAVPEVALQNARQKIWFLQDDDFRLPKGATYINFRSPEVGQSVEQTAAAVLYTALLMDELNE
;
A
#
# COMPACT_ATOMS: atom_id res chain seq x y z
N MET A 1 38.39 -73.82 40.30
CA MET A 1 37.32 -73.45 41.26
C MET A 1 37.49 -71.98 41.61
N PRO A 2 36.42 -71.17 41.67
CA PRO A 2 35.35 -71.05 40.69
C PRO A 2 34.94 -69.58 40.40
N LEU A 3 34.18 -69.39 39.30
CA LEU A 3 33.08 -68.42 39.07
C LEU A 3 33.34 -66.91 39.27
N LEU A 4 32.67 -65.97 38.60
CA LEU A 4 31.84 -65.85 37.39
C LEU A 4 31.41 -64.37 37.43
N CYS A 5 31.61 -63.60 36.37
CA CYS A 5 30.72 -62.51 35.96
C CYS A 5 31.25 -61.91 34.66
N VAL A 6 30.72 -62.43 33.56
CA VAL A 6 30.83 -61.83 32.23
C VAL A 6 29.81 -60.70 32.16
N LEU A 7 30.26 -59.45 32.09
CA LEU A 7 29.41 -58.32 31.73
C LEU A 7 29.47 -58.17 30.20
N VAL A 8 28.39 -58.56 29.53
CA VAL A 8 28.19 -58.30 28.09
C VAL A 8 27.81 -56.83 27.93
N VAL A 9 28.72 -56.02 27.41
CA VAL A 9 28.39 -54.65 26.97
C VAL A 9 27.78 -54.76 25.58
N ILE A 10 26.46 -54.65 25.51
CA ILE A 10 25.73 -54.41 24.26
C ILE A 10 26.00 -52.95 23.88
N VAL A 11 26.84 -52.74 22.87
CA VAL A 11 26.98 -51.43 22.21
C VAL A 11 25.77 -51.26 21.30
N THR A 12 24.74 -50.61 21.80
CA THR A 12 23.60 -50.17 20.98
C THR A 12 24.05 -48.95 20.20
N THR A 13 24.43 -49.15 18.93
CA THR A 13 24.68 -48.07 17.98
C THR A 13 23.35 -47.36 17.73
N VAL A 14 23.12 -46.23 18.41
CA VAL A 14 22.02 -45.33 18.08
C VAL A 14 22.40 -44.65 16.77
N ILE A 15 21.91 -45.18 15.66
CA ILE A 15 21.84 -44.45 14.40
C ILE A 15 20.80 -43.36 14.64
N VAL A 16 21.29 -42.17 15.00
CA VAL A 16 20.49 -40.95 14.87
C VAL A 16 20.27 -40.80 13.37
N SER A 17 19.09 -41.20 12.92
CA SER A 17 18.58 -40.80 11.61
C SER A 17 18.50 -39.28 11.66
N CYS A 18 19.45 -38.60 11.04
CA CYS A 18 19.27 -37.22 10.65
C CYS A 18 18.06 -37.20 9.71
N ALA A 19 16.87 -36.97 10.28
CA ALA A 19 15.76 -36.45 9.50
C ALA A 19 16.28 -35.13 8.95
N GLY A 20 16.56 -35.10 7.64
CA GLY A 20 16.85 -33.85 6.97
C GLY A 20 15.70 -32.90 7.29
N LEU A 21 16.02 -31.75 7.88
CA LEU A 21 15.13 -30.61 7.80
C LEU A 21 14.78 -30.44 6.31
N PRO A 22 13.50 -30.23 5.94
CA PRO A 22 13.18 -29.91 4.57
C PRO A 22 14.07 -28.73 4.15
N ASP A 23 14.63 -28.82 2.95
CA ASP A 23 15.36 -27.71 2.35
C ASP A 23 14.39 -26.54 2.22
N THR A 24 14.40 -25.63 3.19
CA THR A 24 13.53 -24.43 3.23
C THR A 24 14.08 -23.31 2.36
N SER A 25 15.15 -23.56 1.58
CA SER A 25 15.69 -22.55 0.67
C SER A 25 14.64 -22.20 -0.39
N GLY A 26 14.24 -20.93 -0.43
CA GLY A 26 13.28 -20.41 -1.41
C GLY A 26 11.78 -20.56 -1.07
N GLN A 27 11.41 -20.85 0.18
CA GLN A 27 10.00 -20.77 0.62
C GLN A 27 9.75 -19.54 1.52
N PRO A 28 8.54 -18.94 1.50
CA PRO A 28 8.25 -17.77 2.32
C PRO A 28 8.31 -18.04 3.83
N VAL A 29 8.95 -17.14 4.58
CA VAL A 29 8.98 -17.18 6.04
C VAL A 29 7.63 -16.70 6.59
N LYS A 30 6.91 -17.60 7.27
CA LYS A 30 5.61 -17.29 7.87
C LYS A 30 5.70 -16.80 9.32
N SER A 31 4.64 -16.13 9.76
CA SER A 31 4.50 -15.75 11.16
C SER A 31 4.33 -17.00 12.03
N PRO A 32 4.83 -17.01 13.29
CA PRO A 32 4.59 -18.11 14.22
C PRO A 32 3.10 -18.37 14.51
N ASN A 33 2.23 -17.37 14.34
CA ASN A 33 0.77 -17.48 14.54
C ASN A 33 0.01 -17.68 13.23
N ASP A 34 0.71 -18.03 12.16
CA ASP A 34 0.09 -18.31 10.87
C ASP A 34 -0.01 -19.82 10.65
N ASP A 35 -1.24 -20.32 10.68
CA ASP A 35 -1.56 -21.74 10.51
C ASP A 35 -1.67 -22.18 9.05
N TYR A 36 -1.60 -21.24 8.10
CA TYR A 36 -1.63 -21.59 6.68
C TYR A 36 -0.40 -22.40 6.26
N GLN A 37 -0.60 -23.21 5.24
CA GLN A 37 0.49 -23.88 4.52
C GLN A 37 0.73 -23.16 3.20
N TYR A 38 2.00 -23.04 2.82
CA TYR A 38 2.43 -22.31 1.63
C TYR A 38 3.27 -23.19 0.72
N ARG A 39 3.16 -22.95 -0.59
CA ARG A 39 4.09 -23.48 -1.59
C ARG A 39 4.33 -22.43 -2.66
N LEU A 40 5.55 -21.92 -2.73
CA LEU A 40 6.03 -21.13 -3.86
C LEU A 40 6.58 -22.07 -4.93
N LEU A 41 6.17 -21.88 -6.18
CA LEU A 41 6.64 -22.62 -7.35
C LEU A 41 6.70 -21.72 -8.59
N THR A 42 7.47 -22.14 -9.59
CA THR A 42 7.53 -21.49 -10.91
C THR A 42 7.08 -22.48 -11.96
N LEU A 43 6.10 -22.10 -12.78
CA LEU A 43 5.60 -22.93 -13.88
C LEU A 43 6.58 -22.93 -15.06
N ASP A 44 6.40 -23.87 -16.00
CA ASP A 44 7.24 -24.01 -17.21
C ASP A 44 7.25 -22.75 -18.11
N ASN A 45 6.28 -21.85 -17.95
CA ASN A 45 6.17 -20.58 -18.67
C ASN A 45 6.75 -19.38 -17.89
N ASP A 46 7.55 -19.60 -16.85
CA ASP A 46 8.15 -18.60 -15.95
C ASP A 46 7.13 -17.81 -15.08
N LEU A 47 5.89 -18.25 -15.00
CA LEU A 47 4.90 -17.68 -14.08
C LEU A 47 5.19 -18.18 -12.66
N GLU A 48 5.44 -17.25 -11.73
CA GLU A 48 5.60 -17.60 -10.31
C GLU A 48 4.24 -17.66 -9.60
N VAL A 49 4.04 -18.73 -8.84
CA VAL A 49 2.79 -19.06 -8.16
C VAL A 49 3.04 -19.28 -6.67
N LEU A 50 2.28 -18.59 -5.82
CA LEU A 50 2.17 -18.89 -4.40
C LEU A 50 0.82 -19.55 -4.10
N LEU A 51 0.87 -20.81 -3.66
CA LEU A 51 -0.29 -21.55 -3.18
C LEU A 51 -0.42 -21.41 -1.67
N ILE A 52 -1.64 -21.22 -1.20
CA ILE A 52 -2.00 -21.05 0.22
C ILE A 52 -3.13 -22.03 0.55
N CYS A 53 -2.89 -22.94 1.47
CA CYS A 53 -3.89 -23.88 1.96
C CYS A 53 -4.37 -23.44 3.34
N ASP A 54 -5.67 -23.19 3.44
CA ASP A 54 -6.43 -22.96 4.68
C ASP A 54 -7.66 -23.89 4.66
N PRO A 55 -7.58 -25.10 5.25
CA PRO A 55 -8.64 -26.11 5.17
C PRO A 55 -10.01 -25.65 5.69
N ASP A 56 -10.01 -24.66 6.60
CA ASP A 56 -11.21 -24.17 7.27
C ASP A 56 -11.73 -22.86 6.65
N THR A 57 -11.10 -22.38 5.56
CA THR A 57 -11.53 -21.13 4.93
C THR A 57 -12.95 -21.24 4.37
N PRO A 58 -13.88 -20.32 4.74
CA PRO A 58 -15.19 -20.28 4.11
C PRO A 58 -15.13 -19.77 2.67
N LYS A 59 -14.10 -18.98 2.34
CA LYS A 59 -13.91 -18.36 1.03
C LYS A 59 -12.51 -18.65 0.49
N ALA A 60 -12.47 -19.17 -0.73
CA ALA A 60 -11.25 -19.23 -1.51
C ALA A 60 -11.05 -17.92 -2.27
N ALA A 61 -9.82 -17.60 -2.62
CA ALA A 61 -9.48 -16.38 -3.35
C ALA A 61 -8.29 -16.59 -4.27
N ALA A 62 -8.21 -15.79 -5.33
CA ALA A 62 -7.01 -15.73 -6.16
C ALA A 62 -6.75 -14.32 -6.66
N ALA A 63 -5.47 -14.01 -6.90
CA ALA A 63 -5.04 -12.79 -7.53
C ALA A 63 -3.92 -13.05 -8.53
N LEU A 64 -3.95 -12.37 -9.67
CA LEU A 64 -2.85 -12.34 -10.62
C LEU A 64 -2.43 -10.89 -10.84
N ASP A 65 -1.18 -10.61 -10.54
CA ASP A 65 -0.54 -9.32 -10.76
C ASP A 65 0.32 -9.38 -12.04
N VAL A 66 0.10 -8.43 -12.95
CA VAL A 66 0.88 -8.28 -14.18
C VAL A 66 1.77 -7.05 -14.03
N MET A 67 3.08 -7.18 -14.26
CA MET A 67 4.05 -6.07 -14.24
C MET A 67 3.99 -5.17 -15.47
N VAL A 68 2.79 -4.66 -15.70
CA VAL A 68 2.42 -3.74 -16.76
C VAL A 68 1.35 -2.81 -16.20
N GLY A 69 1.54 -1.50 -16.33
CA GLY A 69 0.58 -0.52 -15.82
C GLY A 69 0.42 0.68 -16.74
N SER A 70 -0.09 1.77 -16.18
CA SER A 70 -0.31 3.02 -16.92
C SER A 70 0.99 3.71 -17.37
N GLY A 71 2.14 3.37 -16.80
CA GLY A 71 3.46 3.79 -17.27
C GLY A 71 3.86 3.20 -18.62
N ASP A 72 3.28 2.06 -18.98
CA ASP A 72 3.52 1.39 -20.27
C ASP A 72 2.57 1.90 -21.38
N ASN A 73 1.65 2.81 -21.07
CA ASN A 73 0.72 3.38 -22.05
C ASN A 73 1.49 3.94 -23.26
N PRO A 74 1.10 3.58 -24.50
CA PRO A 74 1.67 4.18 -25.69
C PRO A 74 1.47 5.69 -25.72
N ALA A 75 2.38 6.42 -26.36
CA ALA A 75 2.30 7.88 -26.45
C ALA A 75 0.93 8.36 -26.99
N GLY A 76 0.30 9.26 -26.23
CA GLY A 76 -1.03 9.81 -26.51
C GLY A 76 -2.20 8.84 -26.30
N ARG A 77 -1.94 7.62 -25.81
CA ARG A 77 -2.96 6.61 -25.45
C ARG A 77 -3.11 6.50 -23.95
N GLY A 78 -3.23 7.65 -23.28
CA GLY A 78 -3.49 7.70 -21.85
C GLY A 78 -4.72 6.87 -21.48
N GLY A 79 -4.55 5.94 -20.53
CA GLY A 79 -5.60 5.03 -20.08
C GLY A 79 -5.75 3.72 -20.86
N LEU A 80 -4.87 3.37 -21.80
CA LEU A 80 -4.98 2.11 -22.54
C LEU A 80 -4.80 0.87 -21.65
N ALA A 81 -3.86 0.90 -20.70
CA ALA A 81 -3.68 -0.19 -19.72
C ALA A 81 -4.91 -0.36 -18.82
N HIS A 82 -5.48 0.75 -18.35
CA HIS A 82 -6.74 0.73 -17.59
C HIS A 82 -7.92 0.26 -18.44
N PHE A 83 -7.98 0.63 -19.71
CA PHE A 83 -9.00 0.12 -20.62
C PHE A 83 -8.83 -1.39 -20.89
N LEU A 84 -7.59 -1.89 -20.95
CA LEU A 84 -7.32 -3.34 -21.04
C LEU A 84 -7.85 -4.07 -19.82
N GLU A 85 -7.65 -3.52 -18.62
CA GLU A 85 -8.21 -4.04 -17.38
C GLU A 85 -9.70 -4.32 -17.49
N HIS A 86 -10.49 -3.32 -17.92
CA HIS A 86 -11.93 -3.46 -18.10
C HIS A 86 -12.28 -4.54 -19.13
N MET A 87 -11.58 -4.54 -20.26
CA MET A 87 -11.89 -5.41 -21.38
C MET A 87 -11.61 -6.90 -21.10
N LEU A 88 -10.72 -7.24 -20.17
CA LEU A 88 -10.46 -8.65 -19.80
C LEU A 88 -11.65 -9.32 -19.12
N PHE A 89 -12.54 -8.56 -18.48
CA PHE A 89 -13.75 -9.11 -17.85
C PHE A 89 -14.84 -9.50 -18.86
N LEU A 90 -14.70 -9.14 -20.14
CA LEU A 90 -15.82 -9.11 -21.11
C LEU A 90 -15.76 -10.22 -22.14
N GLY A 91 -15.54 -11.43 -21.64
CA GLY A 91 -15.62 -12.65 -22.41
C GLY A 91 -14.29 -13.09 -23.00
N THR A 92 -14.13 -14.41 -23.01
CA THR A 92 -12.95 -15.13 -23.49
C THR A 92 -13.40 -16.22 -24.46
N ASP A 93 -12.48 -16.83 -25.20
CA ASP A 93 -12.88 -17.84 -26.18
C ASP A 93 -13.61 -19.04 -25.56
N LYS A 94 -13.22 -19.45 -24.35
CA LYS A 94 -13.88 -20.54 -23.61
C LYS A 94 -15.17 -20.10 -22.93
N TYR A 95 -15.26 -18.84 -22.50
CA TYR A 95 -16.43 -18.24 -21.84
C TYR A 95 -16.83 -16.95 -22.58
N PRO A 96 -17.54 -17.06 -23.72
CA PRO A 96 -17.74 -15.93 -24.63
C PRO A 96 -18.79 -14.92 -24.18
N ASP A 97 -19.65 -15.27 -23.21
CA ASP A 97 -20.60 -14.33 -22.64
C ASP A 97 -19.87 -13.37 -21.69
N ALA A 98 -20.00 -12.07 -21.92
CA ALA A 98 -19.35 -11.02 -21.14
C ALA A 98 -19.88 -10.93 -19.70
N ALA A 99 -21.07 -11.47 -19.42
CA ALA A 99 -21.61 -11.54 -18.06
C ALA A 99 -21.16 -12.79 -17.28
N GLU A 100 -20.61 -13.80 -17.97
CA GLU A 100 -20.37 -15.14 -17.40
C GLU A 100 -19.51 -15.11 -16.14
N TYR A 101 -18.38 -14.38 -16.17
CA TYR A 101 -17.47 -14.33 -15.03
C TYR A 101 -18.11 -13.62 -13.82
N GLU A 102 -18.69 -12.44 -14.02
CA GLU A 102 -19.34 -11.68 -12.96
C GLU A 102 -20.53 -12.43 -12.35
N GLN A 103 -21.35 -13.04 -13.20
CA GLN A 103 -22.50 -13.84 -12.77
C GLN A 103 -22.03 -15.04 -11.94
N TYR A 104 -21.02 -15.78 -12.41
CA TYR A 104 -20.48 -16.92 -11.67
C TYR A 104 -19.96 -16.51 -10.29
N ILE A 105 -19.13 -15.47 -10.21
CA ILE A 105 -18.60 -14.98 -8.92
C ILE A 105 -19.73 -14.57 -7.98
N THR A 106 -20.72 -13.81 -8.47
CA THR A 106 -21.84 -13.31 -7.65
C THR A 106 -22.75 -14.44 -7.16
N GLU A 107 -23.12 -15.38 -8.03
CA GLU A 107 -23.99 -16.51 -7.69
C GLU A 107 -23.36 -17.45 -6.65
N HIS A 108 -22.03 -17.49 -6.58
CA HIS A 108 -21.27 -18.33 -5.65
C HIS A 108 -20.71 -17.55 -4.45
N GLY A 109 -21.35 -16.43 -4.08
CA GLY A 109 -21.07 -15.66 -2.86
C GLY A 109 -19.75 -14.90 -2.87
N GLY A 110 -19.18 -14.74 -4.06
CA GLY A 110 -17.89 -14.12 -4.28
C GLY A 110 -17.95 -12.62 -4.56
N SER A 111 -16.78 -12.04 -4.80
CA SER A 111 -16.58 -10.66 -5.23
C SER A 111 -15.33 -10.60 -6.11
N ARG A 112 -15.31 -9.67 -7.06
CA ARG A 112 -14.20 -9.50 -8.03
C ARG A 112 -13.85 -8.04 -8.19
N ASN A 113 -12.57 -7.75 -8.37
CA ASN A 113 -12.12 -6.41 -8.72
C ASN A 113 -10.78 -6.46 -9.44
N ALA A 114 -10.36 -5.31 -9.94
CA ALA A 114 -9.00 -5.09 -10.41
C ALA A 114 -8.58 -3.63 -10.16
N TYR A 115 -7.29 -3.36 -10.32
CA TYR A 115 -6.81 -1.99 -10.42
C TYR A 115 -5.56 -1.91 -11.30
N THR A 116 -5.45 -0.78 -12.00
CA THR A 116 -4.27 -0.41 -12.79
C THR A 116 -3.50 0.69 -12.07
N SER A 117 -2.27 0.35 -11.67
CA SER A 117 -1.31 1.30 -11.08
C SER A 117 -0.35 1.84 -12.16
N PHE A 118 0.77 2.44 -11.75
CA PHE A 118 1.78 2.90 -12.70
C PHE A 118 2.53 1.74 -13.35
N GLU A 119 3.01 0.77 -12.57
CA GLU A 119 3.85 -0.32 -13.09
C GLU A 119 3.14 -1.67 -13.17
N HIS A 120 1.93 -1.78 -12.59
CA HIS A 120 1.25 -3.06 -12.42
C HIS A 120 -0.26 -2.98 -12.59
N THR A 121 -0.85 -4.08 -13.05
CA THR A 121 -2.30 -4.31 -13.09
C THR A 121 -2.62 -5.58 -12.31
N ASN A 122 -3.45 -5.46 -11.27
CA ASN A 122 -3.76 -6.55 -10.35
C ASN A 122 -5.23 -6.96 -10.49
N TYR A 123 -5.49 -8.23 -10.79
CA TYR A 123 -6.84 -8.78 -10.92
C TYR A 123 -7.08 -9.80 -9.81
N PHE A 124 -8.24 -9.75 -9.15
CA PHE A 124 -8.46 -10.61 -7.99
C PHE A 124 -9.94 -10.89 -7.73
N PHE A 125 -10.21 -12.04 -7.13
CA PHE A 125 -11.54 -12.44 -6.71
C PHE A 125 -11.53 -13.30 -5.45
N ASP A 126 -12.68 -13.36 -4.78
CA ASP A 126 -13.03 -14.43 -3.86
C ASP A 126 -14.30 -15.16 -4.30
N VAL A 127 -14.49 -16.36 -3.78
CA VAL A 127 -15.68 -17.19 -3.97
C VAL A 127 -15.85 -18.13 -2.78
N ASN A 128 -17.05 -18.63 -2.51
CA ASN A 128 -17.23 -19.70 -1.53
C ASN A 128 -16.33 -20.90 -1.93
N ALA A 129 -15.58 -21.45 -0.96
CA ALA A 129 -14.44 -22.34 -1.23
C ALA A 129 -14.70 -23.50 -2.23
N PRO A 130 -15.85 -24.21 -2.19
CA PRO A 130 -16.11 -25.33 -3.12
C PRO A 130 -16.17 -24.97 -4.62
N PHE A 131 -16.27 -23.68 -4.94
CA PHE A 131 -16.43 -23.15 -6.31
C PHE A 131 -15.13 -22.54 -6.86
N LEU A 132 -14.01 -22.70 -6.14
CA LEU A 132 -12.70 -22.24 -6.58
C LEU A 132 -12.28 -22.80 -7.95
N PRO A 133 -12.41 -24.12 -8.24
CA PRO A 133 -11.89 -24.69 -9.48
C PRO A 133 -12.47 -24.02 -10.74
N GLU A 134 -13.79 -23.84 -10.79
CA GLU A 134 -14.45 -23.25 -11.96
C GLU A 134 -14.34 -21.72 -11.99
N ALA A 135 -14.11 -21.06 -10.85
CA ALA A 135 -13.77 -19.63 -10.81
C ALA A 135 -12.37 -19.39 -11.38
N LEU A 136 -11.38 -20.20 -10.97
CA LEU A 136 -10.01 -20.17 -11.48
C LEU A 136 -9.96 -20.44 -12.99
N ASP A 137 -10.72 -21.41 -13.47
CA ASP A 137 -10.74 -21.75 -14.90
C ASP A 137 -11.21 -20.57 -15.76
N ARG A 138 -12.25 -19.84 -15.32
CA ARG A 138 -12.72 -18.60 -15.97
C ARG A 138 -11.68 -17.48 -15.88
N PHE A 139 -11.12 -17.28 -14.69
CA PHE A 139 -10.13 -16.25 -14.42
C PHE A 139 -8.86 -16.42 -15.26
N ALA A 140 -8.34 -17.65 -15.39
CA ALA A 140 -7.17 -17.95 -16.20
C ALA A 140 -7.35 -17.53 -17.67
N GLN A 141 -8.58 -17.62 -18.21
CA GLN A 141 -8.83 -17.28 -19.62
C GLN A 141 -8.58 -15.80 -19.96
N PHE A 142 -8.62 -14.90 -18.97
CA PHE A 142 -8.30 -13.48 -19.16
C PHE A 142 -6.89 -13.30 -19.72
N PHE A 143 -5.98 -14.20 -19.35
CA PHE A 143 -4.56 -14.16 -19.67
C PHE A 143 -4.17 -15.18 -20.77
N ILE A 144 -5.13 -15.93 -21.30
CA ILE A 144 -4.92 -16.94 -22.35
C ILE A 144 -5.53 -16.48 -23.67
N ALA A 145 -6.83 -16.20 -23.69
CA ALA A 145 -7.59 -15.93 -24.92
C ALA A 145 -8.77 -14.98 -24.69
N PRO A 146 -8.53 -13.71 -24.28
CA PRO A 146 -9.57 -12.68 -24.26
C PRO A 146 -10.01 -12.31 -25.68
N ARG A 147 -11.32 -12.11 -25.88
CA ARG A 147 -11.90 -11.89 -27.22
C ARG A 147 -11.81 -10.45 -27.71
N PHE A 148 -11.82 -9.51 -26.77
CA PHE A 148 -11.91 -8.07 -27.04
C PHE A 148 -13.06 -7.75 -28.03
N ASP A 149 -14.25 -8.35 -27.87
CA ASP A 149 -15.31 -8.25 -28.88
C ASP A 149 -15.69 -6.79 -29.18
N THR A 150 -15.77 -6.44 -30.47
CA THR A 150 -16.01 -5.06 -30.94
C THR A 150 -17.29 -4.43 -30.38
N GLN A 151 -18.31 -5.24 -30.13
CA GLN A 151 -19.60 -4.78 -29.60
C GLN A 151 -19.50 -4.19 -28.19
N TYR A 152 -18.48 -4.56 -27.40
CA TYR A 152 -18.28 -4.05 -26.04
C TYR A 152 -17.31 -2.89 -25.97
N VAL A 153 -16.42 -2.72 -26.96
CA VAL A 153 -15.40 -1.66 -26.99
C VAL A 153 -16.02 -0.28 -26.77
N ASP A 154 -17.07 0.08 -27.53
CA ASP A 154 -17.70 1.38 -27.36
C ASP A 154 -18.42 1.52 -26.01
N ARG A 155 -19.04 0.45 -25.52
CA ARG A 155 -19.70 0.46 -24.20
C ARG A 155 -18.69 0.72 -23.09
N GLU A 156 -17.56 0.04 -23.10
CA GLU A 156 -16.54 0.16 -22.07
C GLU A 156 -15.77 1.47 -22.14
N LYS A 157 -15.55 2.03 -23.34
CA LYS A 157 -15.03 3.39 -23.46
C LYS A 157 -15.92 4.40 -22.73
N ASN A 158 -17.24 4.23 -22.79
CA ASN A 158 -18.18 5.07 -22.04
C ASN A 158 -18.14 4.78 -20.53
N ALA A 159 -17.82 3.55 -20.10
CA ALA A 159 -17.62 3.23 -18.69
C ALA A 159 -16.37 3.92 -18.13
N VAL A 160 -15.24 3.82 -18.83
CA VAL A 160 -13.99 4.54 -18.47
C VAL A 160 -14.22 6.06 -18.46
N GLU A 161 -14.96 6.59 -19.43
CA GLU A 161 -15.35 8.00 -19.42
C GLU A 161 -16.19 8.36 -18.20
N ALA A 162 -17.17 7.52 -17.82
CA ALA A 162 -17.98 7.77 -16.64
C ALA A 162 -17.14 7.80 -15.35
N GLU A 163 -16.15 6.92 -15.22
CA GLU A 163 -15.19 6.93 -14.11
C GLU A 163 -14.34 8.20 -14.10
N TYR A 164 -13.83 8.61 -15.26
CA TYR A 164 -13.11 9.87 -15.41
C TYR A 164 -13.98 11.07 -14.99
N GLN A 165 -15.22 11.14 -15.47
CA GLN A 165 -16.19 12.19 -15.12
C GLN A 165 -16.53 12.19 -13.63
N MET A 166 -16.70 11.02 -13.00
CA MET A 166 -16.88 10.89 -11.55
C MET A 166 -15.66 11.44 -10.79
N GLY A 167 -14.47 11.25 -11.35
CA GLY A 167 -13.22 11.76 -10.81
C GLY A 167 -13.04 13.27 -10.88
N LEU A 168 -13.77 14.00 -11.76
CA LEU A 168 -13.55 15.44 -11.99
C LEU A 168 -13.69 16.32 -10.74
N LYS A 169 -14.46 15.85 -9.75
CA LYS A 169 -14.69 16.54 -8.47
C LYS A 169 -13.78 16.05 -7.33
N SER A 170 -12.90 15.08 -7.58
CA SER A 170 -11.98 14.55 -6.59
C SER A 170 -10.73 15.42 -6.51
N ASP A 171 -10.57 16.20 -5.44
CA ASP A 171 -9.37 17.01 -5.21
C ASP A 171 -8.06 16.19 -5.26
N PRO A 172 -7.99 14.94 -4.76
CA PRO A 172 -6.81 14.09 -4.98
C PRO A 172 -6.48 13.83 -6.46
N ARG A 173 -7.47 13.50 -7.31
CA ARG A 173 -7.23 13.32 -8.76
C ARG A 173 -6.85 14.61 -9.45
N ARG A 174 -7.46 15.73 -9.03
CA ARG A 174 -7.16 17.08 -9.52
C ARG A 174 -5.73 17.50 -9.15
N GLY A 175 -5.28 17.20 -7.93
CA GLY A 175 -3.90 17.45 -7.50
C GLY A 175 -2.89 16.63 -8.30
N LEU A 176 -3.19 15.35 -8.57
CA LEU A 176 -2.37 14.51 -9.44
C LEU A 176 -2.27 15.08 -10.86
N ASP A 177 -3.37 15.56 -11.45
CA ASP A 177 -3.38 16.19 -12.78
C ASP A 177 -2.43 17.39 -12.85
N VAL A 178 -2.46 18.27 -11.83
CA VAL A 178 -1.52 19.40 -11.75
C VAL A 178 -0.08 18.93 -11.54
N LEU A 179 0.15 17.89 -10.73
CA LEU A 179 1.47 17.32 -10.55
C LEU A 179 2.05 16.78 -11.87
N GLN A 180 1.23 16.10 -12.68
CA GLN A 180 1.62 15.59 -14.00
C GLN A 180 1.96 16.72 -14.99
N GLU A 181 1.23 17.84 -14.94
CA GLU A 181 1.49 19.05 -15.75
C GLU A 181 2.84 19.72 -15.46
N VAL A 182 3.36 19.58 -14.24
CA VAL A 182 4.63 20.21 -13.84
C VAL A 182 5.83 19.24 -13.89
N MET A 183 5.57 17.95 -14.13
CA MET A 183 6.59 16.93 -14.38
C MET A 183 7.28 17.11 -15.74
N ASN A 184 8.35 16.36 -15.96
CA ASN A 184 8.97 16.22 -17.26
C ASN A 184 8.01 15.47 -18.22
N PRO A 185 7.56 16.08 -19.35
CA PRO A 185 6.62 15.45 -20.27
C PRO A 185 7.17 14.22 -20.99
N VAL A 186 8.49 13.96 -20.90
CA VAL A 186 9.13 12.75 -21.42
C VAL A 186 9.02 11.58 -20.43
N HIS A 187 8.84 11.87 -19.13
CA HIS A 187 8.72 10.84 -18.11
C HIS A 187 7.32 10.21 -18.15
N PRO A 188 7.14 8.88 -18.20
CA PRO A 188 5.81 8.28 -18.37
C PRO A 188 4.79 8.65 -17.29
N TYR A 189 5.21 8.94 -16.06
CA TYR A 189 4.33 9.50 -15.01
C TYR A 189 3.59 10.78 -15.39
N SER A 190 4.09 11.60 -16.33
CA SER A 190 3.38 12.80 -16.77
C SER A 190 2.16 12.48 -17.64
N GLN A 191 1.98 11.23 -18.06
CA GLN A 191 0.88 10.83 -18.92
C GLN A 191 -0.41 10.65 -18.12
N PHE A 192 -1.53 11.01 -18.75
CA PHE A 192 -2.85 10.74 -18.21
C PHE A 192 -3.12 9.24 -18.09
N SER A 193 -3.34 8.75 -16.88
CA SER A 193 -3.42 7.31 -16.58
C SER A 193 -4.84 6.74 -16.64
N VAL A 194 -5.87 7.57 -16.51
CA VAL A 194 -7.27 7.11 -16.36
C VAL A 194 -7.89 6.74 -17.71
N GLY A 195 -7.69 7.59 -18.72
CA GLY A 195 -8.35 7.47 -20.02
C GLY A 195 -9.65 8.25 -20.12
N SER A 196 -10.03 8.59 -21.35
CA SER A 196 -11.26 9.30 -21.70
C SER A 196 -11.73 8.88 -23.09
N LEU A 197 -12.92 9.32 -23.50
CA LEU A 197 -13.38 9.11 -24.88
C LEU A 197 -12.40 9.68 -25.92
N ASP A 198 -11.66 10.74 -25.59
CA ASP A 198 -10.70 11.37 -26.49
C ASP A 198 -9.42 10.54 -26.62
N THR A 199 -8.82 10.12 -25.51
CA THR A 199 -7.57 9.34 -25.55
C THR A 199 -7.79 7.91 -26.08
N LEU A 200 -9.00 7.39 -25.92
CA LEU A 200 -9.43 6.06 -26.39
C LEU A 200 -10.22 6.13 -27.71
N ALA A 201 -10.22 7.27 -28.42
CA ALA A 201 -10.84 7.38 -29.75
C ALA A 201 -10.10 6.55 -30.80
N ASP A 202 -10.79 6.13 -31.86
CA ASP A 202 -10.10 5.54 -33.02
C ASP A 202 -9.24 6.59 -33.73
N ARG A 203 -8.09 6.17 -34.24
CA ARG A 203 -7.17 7.05 -34.99
C ARG A 203 -7.18 6.68 -36.48
N PRO A 204 -6.83 7.60 -37.38
CA PRO A 204 -6.70 7.28 -38.80
C PRO A 204 -5.74 6.10 -39.02
N GLY A 205 -6.27 4.97 -39.48
CA GLY A 205 -5.48 3.76 -39.78
C GLY A 205 -5.25 2.80 -38.61
N SER A 206 -5.80 3.07 -37.41
CA SER A 206 -5.73 2.13 -36.28
C SER A 206 -6.93 2.29 -35.34
N SER A 207 -7.66 1.20 -35.10
CA SER A 207 -8.73 1.22 -34.09
C SER A 207 -8.12 1.07 -32.69
N VAL A 208 -8.75 1.66 -31.68
CA VAL A 208 -8.32 1.49 -30.28
C VAL A 208 -8.29 0.01 -29.88
N ARG A 209 -9.18 -0.80 -30.45
CA ARG A 209 -9.22 -2.25 -30.24
C ARG A 209 -7.97 -2.94 -30.76
N ASP A 210 -7.48 -2.58 -31.95
CA ASP A 210 -6.27 -3.18 -32.51
C ASP A 210 -5.04 -2.79 -31.71
N GLU A 211 -5.00 -1.54 -31.22
CA GLU A 211 -3.95 -1.08 -30.29
C GLU A 211 -4.03 -1.79 -28.95
N LEU A 212 -5.24 -2.05 -28.42
CA LEU A 212 -5.46 -2.82 -27.20
C LEU A 212 -4.95 -4.26 -27.32
N ILE A 213 -5.30 -4.93 -28.42
CA ILE A 213 -4.81 -6.28 -28.72
C ILE A 213 -3.30 -6.27 -28.84
N SER A 214 -2.73 -5.30 -29.56
CA SER A 214 -1.28 -5.16 -29.69
C SER A 214 -0.60 -4.92 -28.34
N PHE A 215 -1.24 -4.15 -27.46
CA PHE A 215 -0.76 -3.88 -26.11
C PHE A 215 -0.77 -5.17 -25.26
N TYR A 216 -1.87 -5.94 -25.27
CA TYR A 216 -1.95 -7.24 -24.62
C TYR A 216 -0.92 -8.24 -25.19
N GLU A 217 -0.79 -8.33 -26.51
CA GLU A 217 0.16 -9.21 -27.17
C GLU A 217 1.62 -8.84 -26.93
N LYS A 218 1.94 -7.56 -26.71
CA LYS A 218 3.30 -7.13 -26.36
C LYS A 218 3.62 -7.34 -24.87
N HIS A 219 2.70 -6.99 -23.97
CA HIS A 219 3.03 -6.81 -22.55
C HIS A 219 2.54 -7.94 -21.63
N TYR A 220 1.39 -8.57 -21.91
CA TYR A 220 0.81 -9.60 -21.03
C TYR A 220 1.51 -10.95 -21.24
N SER A 221 2.61 -11.14 -20.52
CA SER A 221 3.53 -12.29 -20.62
C SER A 221 3.66 -13.02 -19.28
N ALA A 222 3.65 -14.34 -19.30
CA ALA A 222 3.76 -15.18 -18.10
C ALA A 222 4.96 -14.83 -17.19
N ASN A 223 6.14 -14.53 -17.75
CA ASN A 223 7.34 -14.18 -16.96
C ASN A 223 7.19 -12.88 -16.14
N ALA A 224 6.24 -12.01 -16.49
CA ALA A 224 5.93 -10.75 -15.83
C ALA A 224 4.72 -10.86 -14.88
N MET A 225 4.18 -12.07 -14.70
CA MET A 225 2.99 -12.34 -13.90
C MET A 225 3.34 -13.03 -12.58
N ARG A 226 2.60 -12.70 -11.53
CA ARG A 226 2.66 -13.36 -10.21
C ARG A 226 1.25 -13.77 -9.80
N LEU A 227 1.04 -15.06 -9.55
CA LEU A 227 -0.25 -15.62 -9.16
C LEU A 227 -0.22 -16.03 -7.69
N VAL A 228 -1.28 -15.71 -6.96
CA VAL A 228 -1.53 -16.21 -5.60
C VAL A 228 -2.89 -16.88 -5.56
N VAL A 229 -2.96 -18.09 -5.03
CA VAL A 229 -4.21 -18.86 -4.89
C VAL A 229 -4.34 -19.35 -3.45
N LEU A 230 -5.45 -19.01 -2.81
CA LEU A 230 -5.84 -19.46 -1.48
C LEU A 230 -7.10 -20.33 -1.59
N GLY A 231 -7.05 -21.55 -1.06
CA GLY A 231 -8.18 -22.48 -1.04
C GLY A 231 -8.20 -23.40 0.17
N SER A 232 -9.30 -24.14 0.30
CA SER A 232 -9.46 -25.20 1.31
C SER A 232 -8.79 -26.52 0.92
N GLU A 233 -8.46 -26.65 -0.36
CA GLU A 233 -7.75 -27.79 -0.93
C GLU A 233 -6.31 -27.87 -0.42
N SER A 234 -5.76 -29.09 -0.40
CA SER A 234 -4.34 -29.30 -0.08
C SER A 234 -3.44 -28.65 -1.13
N LEU A 235 -2.19 -28.37 -0.76
CA LEU A 235 -1.21 -27.77 -1.69
C LEU A 235 -1.03 -28.60 -2.98
N ASP A 236 -1.09 -29.93 -2.90
CA ASP A 236 -0.98 -30.81 -4.07
C ASP A 236 -2.21 -30.73 -4.99
N GLU A 237 -3.41 -30.57 -4.41
CA GLU A 237 -4.65 -30.37 -5.15
C GLU A 237 -4.67 -28.98 -5.81
N LEU A 238 -4.28 -27.94 -5.09
CA LEU A 238 -4.14 -26.58 -5.65
C LEU A 238 -3.13 -26.55 -6.81
N GLU A 239 -1.97 -27.20 -6.66
CA GLU A 239 -0.98 -27.27 -7.74
C GLU A 239 -1.52 -28.02 -8.96
N SER A 240 -2.26 -29.12 -8.73
CA SER A 240 -2.89 -29.91 -9.79
C SER A 240 -4.01 -29.15 -10.51
N LEU A 241 -4.68 -28.21 -9.84
CA LEU A 241 -5.67 -27.31 -10.43
C LEU A 241 -4.99 -26.18 -11.25
N VAL A 242 -4.02 -25.51 -10.65
CA VAL A 242 -3.40 -24.29 -11.19
C VAL A 242 -2.48 -24.58 -12.38
N THR A 243 -1.60 -25.58 -12.26
CA THR A 243 -0.58 -25.89 -13.27
C THR A 243 -1.14 -26.04 -14.69
N PRO A 244 -2.17 -26.87 -14.95
CA PRO A 244 -2.72 -27.03 -16.30
C PRO A 244 -3.47 -25.79 -16.81
N MET A 245 -4.04 -24.96 -15.93
CA MET A 245 -4.78 -23.76 -16.33
C MET A 245 -3.83 -22.62 -16.71
N PHE A 246 -2.84 -22.33 -15.87
CA PHE A 246 -1.99 -21.14 -16.00
C PHE A 246 -0.73 -21.37 -16.83
N SER A 247 -0.29 -22.63 -17.04
CA SER A 247 0.78 -22.95 -18.00
C SER A 247 0.40 -22.63 -19.46
N LEU A 248 -0.89 -22.40 -19.74
CA LEU A 248 -1.37 -21.99 -21.07
C LEU A 248 -1.11 -20.51 -21.37
N ILE A 249 -0.78 -19.70 -20.36
CA ILE A 249 -0.46 -18.28 -20.55
C ILE A 249 0.85 -18.19 -21.36
N PRO A 250 0.86 -17.46 -22.49
CA PRO A 250 2.07 -17.33 -23.29
C PRO A 250 3.19 -16.59 -22.52
N ASN A 251 4.39 -17.16 -22.54
CA ASN A 251 5.60 -16.43 -22.20
C ASN A 251 6.13 -15.74 -23.46
N LYS A 252 6.03 -14.40 -23.48
CA LYS A 252 6.52 -13.53 -24.56
C LYS A 252 7.89 -12.94 -24.23
N SER A 253 8.52 -13.38 -23.13
CA SER A 253 9.78 -12.86 -22.61
C SER A 253 9.76 -11.35 -22.45
N PHE A 254 8.67 -10.82 -21.87
CA PHE A 254 8.51 -9.40 -21.64
C PHE A 254 9.62 -8.88 -20.72
N GLN A 255 10.16 -7.72 -21.08
CA GLN A 255 11.14 -7.00 -20.28
C GLN A 255 10.64 -5.58 -20.10
N HIS A 256 10.66 -5.09 -18.87
CA HIS A 256 10.29 -3.73 -18.57
C HIS A 256 11.31 -2.76 -19.15
N GLU A 257 10.84 -1.70 -19.80
CA GLU A 257 11.71 -0.66 -20.33
C GLU A 257 12.22 0.21 -19.17
N VAL A 258 13.52 0.47 -19.11
CA VAL A 258 14.10 1.34 -18.07
C VAL A 258 13.69 2.78 -18.33
N ILE A 259 13.11 3.44 -17.32
CA ILE A 259 12.75 4.84 -17.40
C ILE A 259 13.99 5.70 -17.14
N GLU A 260 14.65 6.14 -18.22
CA GLU A 260 15.85 6.99 -18.13
C GLU A 260 15.54 8.47 -17.89
N ALA A 261 14.32 8.92 -18.22
CA ALA A 261 13.95 10.32 -18.08
C ALA A 261 13.88 10.71 -16.60
N PRO A 262 14.42 11.88 -16.18
CA PRO A 262 14.22 12.37 -14.82
C PRO A 262 12.77 12.81 -14.62
N LEU A 263 12.24 12.65 -13.40
CA LEU A 263 10.84 13.00 -13.06
C LEU A 263 10.51 14.46 -13.34
N PHE A 264 11.46 15.36 -13.05
CA PHE A 264 11.38 16.77 -13.38
C PHE A 264 12.51 17.16 -14.34
N VAL A 265 12.28 18.15 -15.18
CA VAL A 265 13.32 18.69 -16.08
C VAL A 265 14.52 19.16 -15.23
N PRO A 266 15.77 18.82 -15.58
CA PRO A 266 16.94 19.27 -14.82
C PRO A 266 16.95 20.79 -14.61
N GLY A 267 17.13 21.22 -13.36
CA GLY A 267 17.08 22.63 -12.97
C GLY A 267 15.67 23.21 -12.77
N ALA A 268 14.61 22.40 -12.86
CA ALA A 268 13.24 22.84 -12.58
C ALA A 268 12.92 22.98 -11.08
N LEU A 269 13.69 22.29 -10.23
CA LEU A 269 13.60 22.42 -8.78
C LEU A 269 14.63 23.43 -8.27
N PRO A 270 14.33 24.19 -7.21
CA PRO A 270 13.09 24.14 -6.43
C PRO A 270 11.89 24.77 -7.15
N MET A 271 10.70 24.21 -6.94
CA MET A 271 9.47 24.63 -7.59
C MET A 271 8.38 24.93 -6.56
N PHE A 272 7.64 26.01 -6.78
CA PHE A 272 6.44 26.34 -6.01
C PHE A 272 5.20 26.31 -6.90
N VAL A 273 4.21 25.53 -6.51
CA VAL A 273 2.94 25.35 -7.21
C VAL A 273 1.80 25.74 -6.29
N GLN A 274 0.88 26.56 -6.78
CA GLN A 274 -0.32 26.94 -6.05
C GLN A 274 -1.52 26.34 -6.77
N VAL A 275 -2.39 25.64 -6.05
CA VAL A 275 -3.52 24.91 -6.62
C VAL A 275 -4.81 25.41 -5.97
N GLN A 276 -5.83 25.61 -6.78
CA GLN A 276 -7.16 25.99 -6.30
C GLN A 276 -8.04 24.73 -6.20
N PRO A 277 -8.24 24.17 -4.99
CA PRO A 277 -9.10 23.00 -4.78
C PRO A 277 -10.59 23.36 -4.92
N LEU A 278 -11.44 22.33 -5.05
CA LEU A 278 -12.90 22.48 -5.00
C LEU A 278 -13.40 22.58 -3.56
N ALA A 279 -12.90 21.72 -2.69
CA ALA A 279 -13.17 21.77 -1.26
C ALA A 279 -12.53 23.01 -0.62
N THR A 280 -12.96 23.35 0.60
CA THR A 280 -12.25 24.33 1.44
C THR A 280 -11.03 23.67 2.10
N LEU A 281 -10.16 23.09 1.27
CA LEU A 281 -8.92 22.45 1.66
C LEU A 281 -7.83 23.51 1.81
N ARG A 282 -6.99 23.35 2.85
CA ARG A 282 -5.77 24.12 3.08
C ARG A 282 -4.67 23.13 3.37
N GLN A 283 -3.80 22.90 2.39
CA GLN A 283 -2.78 21.88 2.51
C GLN A 283 -1.47 22.39 1.92
N LEU A 284 -0.38 22.08 2.61
CA LEU A 284 0.97 22.26 2.10
C LEU A 284 1.59 20.89 1.91
N GLN A 285 1.97 20.58 0.68
CA GLN A 285 2.74 19.38 0.35
C GLN A 285 4.16 19.78 0.00
N VAL A 286 5.15 19.10 0.60
CA VAL A 286 6.57 19.26 0.28
C VAL A 286 7.11 17.91 -0.14
N SER A 287 7.54 17.82 -1.41
CA SER A 287 7.96 16.56 -2.04
C SER A 287 9.37 16.67 -2.59
N PHE A 288 10.14 15.57 -2.49
CA PHE A 288 11.54 15.49 -2.91
C PHE A 288 11.76 14.26 -3.77
N PRO A 289 12.33 14.41 -4.99
CA PRO A 289 12.85 13.26 -5.73
C PRO A 289 13.94 12.54 -4.95
N ILE A 290 13.72 11.25 -4.71
CA ILE A 290 14.64 10.35 -4.02
C ILE A 290 14.97 9.15 -4.92
N ASN A 291 16.02 8.42 -4.54
CA ASN A 291 16.38 7.17 -5.20
C ASN A 291 15.31 6.09 -4.99
N ASP A 292 15.38 5.06 -5.82
CA ASP A 292 14.59 3.84 -5.66
C ASP A 292 15.22 2.94 -4.59
N TYR A 293 14.53 2.78 -3.46
CA TYR A 293 14.99 1.97 -2.33
C TYR A 293 14.29 0.60 -2.25
N ARG A 294 13.63 0.14 -3.31
CA ARG A 294 12.89 -1.14 -3.25
C ARG A 294 13.77 -2.34 -3.02
N GLU A 295 14.96 -2.39 -3.61
CA GLU A 295 15.94 -3.45 -3.34
C GLU A 295 16.49 -3.40 -1.90
N LEU A 296 16.27 -2.29 -1.19
CA LEU A 296 16.64 -2.07 0.21
C LEU A 296 15.38 -2.11 1.12
N TYR A 297 14.46 -3.01 0.81
CA TYR A 297 13.20 -3.14 1.55
C TYR A 297 13.40 -3.65 2.98
N SER A 298 14.54 -4.29 3.28
CA SER A 298 14.95 -4.72 4.63
C SER A 298 15.44 -3.57 5.50
N GLU A 299 15.98 -2.53 4.87
CA GLU A 299 16.51 -1.34 5.51
C GLU A 299 15.40 -0.31 5.77
N LYS A 300 14.34 -0.31 4.95
CA LYS A 300 13.20 0.63 5.00
C LYS A 300 13.60 2.09 5.28
N PRO A 301 14.57 2.68 4.55
CA PRO A 301 15.06 4.02 4.86
C PRO A 301 13.98 5.10 4.77
N VAL A 302 13.06 4.95 3.82
CA VAL A 302 11.93 5.87 3.61
C VAL A 302 10.92 5.79 4.77
N SER A 303 10.63 4.59 5.30
CA SER A 303 9.74 4.42 6.45
C SER A 303 10.39 4.96 7.72
N TYR A 304 11.69 4.72 7.92
CA TYR A 304 12.44 5.27 9.04
C TYR A 304 12.33 6.79 9.11
N LEU A 305 12.62 7.47 7.99
CA LEU A 305 12.53 8.93 7.91
C LEU A 305 11.07 9.41 8.01
N GLY A 306 10.14 8.73 7.35
CA GLY A 306 8.71 9.03 7.40
C GLY A 306 8.16 9.01 8.82
N ASN A 307 8.52 8.01 9.62
CA ASN A 307 8.11 7.90 11.02
C ASN A 307 8.68 9.03 11.88
N LEU A 308 9.89 9.52 11.61
CA LEU A 308 10.47 10.65 12.35
C LEU A 308 9.85 11.99 11.96
N VAL A 309 9.64 12.23 10.67
CA VAL A 309 9.03 13.48 10.19
C VAL A 309 7.54 13.53 10.51
N GLY A 310 6.87 12.38 10.43
CA GLY A 310 5.46 12.17 10.77
C GLY A 310 5.19 11.91 12.25
N HIS A 311 6.20 11.95 13.12
CA HIS A 311 5.99 11.75 14.54
C HIS A 311 5.07 12.83 15.11
N GLU A 312 4.15 12.46 15.99
CA GLU A 312 3.11 13.38 16.49
C GLU A 312 3.28 13.77 17.97
N GLY A 313 4.16 13.09 18.72
CA GLY A 313 4.39 13.39 20.13
C GLY A 313 5.24 14.65 20.37
N GLN A 314 5.49 14.95 21.66
CA GLN A 314 6.23 16.14 22.11
C GLN A 314 7.58 16.34 21.40
N GLY A 315 7.84 17.59 21.00
CA GLY A 315 9.07 17.99 20.32
C GLY A 315 9.12 17.67 18.82
N SER A 316 8.07 17.05 18.28
CA SER A 316 7.92 16.81 16.85
C SER A 316 7.65 18.09 16.05
N LEU A 317 7.78 17.98 14.73
CA LEU A 317 7.37 19.04 13.81
C LEU A 317 5.88 19.37 13.96
N LEU A 318 5.00 18.37 14.04
CA LEU A 318 3.56 18.59 14.18
C LEU A 318 3.22 19.30 15.50
N SER A 319 3.84 18.87 16.61
CA SER A 319 3.67 19.50 17.93
C SER A 319 3.97 21.00 17.88
N GLN A 320 5.10 21.39 17.29
CA GLN A 320 5.46 22.80 17.16
C GLN A 320 4.53 23.57 16.21
N LEU A 321 4.09 22.95 15.10
CA LEU A 321 3.13 23.57 14.18
C LEU A 321 1.77 23.80 14.85
N LYS A 322 1.29 22.83 15.64
CA LYS A 322 0.05 22.96 16.45
C LYS A 322 0.20 24.03 17.53
N ALA A 323 1.33 24.07 18.24
CA ALA A 323 1.61 25.07 19.26
C ALA A 323 1.60 26.51 18.70
N GLU A 324 2.05 26.70 17.46
CA GLU A 324 1.94 27.99 16.75
C GLU A 324 0.57 28.19 16.06
N GLY A 325 -0.34 27.22 16.12
CA GLY A 325 -1.67 27.26 15.49
C GLY A 325 -1.62 27.28 13.97
N LEU A 326 -0.60 26.66 13.36
CA LEU A 326 -0.34 26.66 11.93
C LEU A 326 -0.88 25.42 11.22
N ALA A 327 -0.91 24.26 11.88
CA ALA A 327 -1.34 23.00 11.29
C ALA A 327 -2.29 22.23 12.20
N GLU A 328 -3.07 21.33 11.60
CA GLU A 328 -4.00 20.43 12.28
C GLU A 328 -3.48 18.98 12.28
N SER A 329 -2.82 18.56 11.19
CA SER A 329 -2.25 17.23 11.04
C SER A 329 -1.07 17.24 10.08
N LEU A 330 -0.23 16.20 10.16
CA LEU A 330 0.93 16.00 9.29
C LEU A 330 1.08 14.51 8.98
N SER A 331 1.44 14.18 7.75
CA SER A 331 1.91 12.85 7.37
C SER A 331 3.17 12.93 6.53
N ALA A 332 4.03 11.93 6.62
CA ALA A 332 5.28 11.87 5.86
C ALA A 332 5.62 10.43 5.46
N GLY A 333 6.19 10.25 4.28
CA GLY A 333 6.62 8.93 3.81
C GLY A 333 6.82 8.85 2.32
N ALA A 334 6.71 7.63 1.79
CA ALA A 334 6.77 7.38 0.36
C ALA A 334 5.57 8.04 -0.36
N GLY A 335 5.86 8.78 -1.42
CA GLY A 335 4.90 9.26 -2.41
C GLY A 335 4.89 8.36 -3.65
N LEU A 336 4.80 8.97 -4.84
CA LEU A 336 4.91 8.25 -6.11
C LEU A 336 6.26 7.50 -6.21
N GLY A 337 6.26 6.28 -6.77
CA GLY A 337 7.47 5.46 -6.91
C GLY A 337 7.40 4.52 -8.12
N TRP A 338 8.53 4.38 -8.82
CA TRP A 338 8.70 3.55 -10.02
C TRP A 338 10.13 3.04 -10.16
N ARG A 339 10.38 2.05 -11.02
CA ARG A 339 11.72 1.45 -11.22
C ARG A 339 12.68 2.51 -11.73
N GLY A 340 13.50 3.00 -10.82
CA GLY A 340 14.43 4.11 -11.06
C GLY A 340 14.24 5.36 -10.18
N GLY A 341 13.15 5.49 -9.42
CA GLY A 341 13.03 6.60 -8.46
C GLY A 341 11.74 6.64 -7.65
N ALA A 342 11.68 7.57 -6.71
CA ALA A 342 10.47 7.85 -5.95
C ALA A 342 10.39 9.32 -5.50
N LEU A 343 9.27 9.69 -4.89
CA LEU A 343 9.11 10.91 -4.11
C LEU A 343 9.08 10.57 -2.62
N PHE A 344 9.82 11.31 -1.79
CA PHE A 344 9.48 11.45 -0.38
C PHE A 344 8.53 12.63 -0.25
N SER A 345 7.37 12.45 0.38
CA SER A 345 6.35 13.50 0.48
C SER A 345 5.98 13.75 1.93
N VAL A 346 5.82 15.02 2.28
CA VAL A 346 5.28 15.51 3.55
C VAL A 346 4.02 16.30 3.25
N SER A 347 2.89 15.89 3.83
CA SER A 347 1.61 16.59 3.68
C SER A 347 1.20 17.19 5.02
N ILE A 348 0.88 18.48 5.02
CA ILE A 348 0.52 19.23 6.22
C ILE A 348 -0.85 19.88 6.00
N THR A 349 -1.84 19.49 6.81
CA THR A 349 -3.14 20.16 6.84
C THR A 349 -3.01 21.46 7.61
N LEU A 350 -3.31 22.58 6.96
CA LEU A 350 -3.07 23.91 7.49
C LEU A 350 -4.33 24.52 8.12
N THR A 351 -4.13 25.29 9.18
CA THR A 351 -5.13 26.24 9.65
C THR A 351 -5.20 27.45 8.70
N GLU A 352 -6.16 28.35 8.91
CA GLU A 352 -6.20 29.64 8.20
C GLU A 352 -4.92 30.46 8.43
N LYS A 353 -4.36 30.40 9.63
CA LYS A 353 -3.10 31.06 9.98
C LYS A 353 -1.93 30.41 9.23
N GLY A 354 -1.89 29.07 9.19
CA GLY A 354 -0.86 28.33 8.46
C GLY A 354 -0.86 28.60 6.97
N ALA A 355 -2.05 28.69 6.36
CA ALA A 355 -2.18 29.03 4.94
C ALA A 355 -1.73 30.47 4.64
N ALA A 356 -2.06 31.43 5.53
CA ALA A 356 -1.62 32.81 5.39
C ALA A 356 -0.11 32.99 5.61
N ASP A 357 0.52 32.13 6.41
CA ASP A 357 1.95 32.16 6.76
C ASP A 357 2.65 30.81 6.50
N TYR A 358 2.49 30.28 5.28
CA TYR A 358 3.11 29.01 4.89
C TYR A 358 4.65 29.07 4.91
N ASN A 359 5.24 30.28 4.85
CA ASN A 359 6.69 30.44 5.00
C ASN A 359 7.14 30.03 6.40
N ARG A 360 6.37 30.36 7.45
CA ARG A 360 6.66 29.90 8.80
C ARG A 360 6.56 28.38 8.93
N VAL A 361 5.60 27.76 8.25
CA VAL A 361 5.48 26.29 8.19
C VAL A 361 6.72 25.66 7.57
N LEU A 362 7.19 26.18 6.43
CA LEU A 362 8.40 25.70 5.76
C LEU A 362 9.66 25.92 6.60
N GLN A 363 9.76 27.04 7.32
CA GLN A 363 10.87 27.29 8.25
C GLN A 363 10.95 26.24 9.35
N LEU A 364 9.81 25.88 9.95
CA LEU A 364 9.77 24.84 10.98
C LEU A 364 10.11 23.46 10.40
N PHE A 365 9.58 23.15 9.21
CA PHE A 365 9.91 21.92 8.50
C PHE A 365 11.42 21.80 8.23
N TYR A 366 12.05 22.82 7.63
CA TYR A 366 13.48 22.77 7.33
C TYR A 366 14.35 22.85 8.57
N ALA A 367 13.93 23.56 9.63
CA ALA A 367 14.61 23.51 10.91
C ALA A 367 14.57 22.11 11.54
N TYR A 368 13.47 21.36 11.38
CA TYR A 368 13.40 19.97 11.80
C TYR A 368 14.34 19.08 10.97
N MET A 369 14.37 19.28 9.64
CA MET A 369 15.31 18.56 8.77
C MET A 369 16.78 18.85 9.09
N ASP A 370 17.12 20.10 9.42
CA ASP A 370 18.46 20.48 9.88
C ASP A 370 18.80 19.80 11.21
N MET A 371 17.85 19.75 12.16
CA MET A 371 18.04 19.04 13.43
C MET A 371 18.29 17.54 13.21
N LEU A 372 17.57 16.90 12.29
CA LEU A 372 17.79 15.49 11.93
C LEU A 372 19.17 15.27 11.29
N ARG A 373 19.61 16.19 10.41
CA ARG A 373 20.95 16.14 9.81
C ARG A 373 22.06 16.33 10.84
N ASP A 374 21.90 17.28 11.76
CA ASP A 374 22.89 17.60 12.79
C ASP A 374 23.07 16.44 13.79
N LYS A 375 21.98 15.75 14.13
CA LYS A 375 22.04 14.59 15.03
C LYS A 375 22.45 13.30 14.32
N GLY A 376 22.17 13.21 13.02
CA GLY A 376 22.34 12.00 12.22
C GLY A 376 21.27 10.94 12.51
N PRO A 377 21.24 9.87 11.69
CA PRO A 377 20.44 8.69 11.97
C PRO A 377 20.82 8.07 13.33
N ALA A 378 19.83 7.48 13.98
CA ALA A 378 19.99 6.86 15.29
C ALA A 378 19.51 5.40 15.27
N GLU A 379 20.44 4.49 15.50
CA GLU A 379 20.21 3.04 15.50
C GLU A 379 19.14 2.62 16.51
N TRP A 380 19.09 3.25 17.69
CA TRP A 380 18.11 2.90 18.70
C TRP A 380 16.67 3.21 18.27
N LEU A 381 16.45 4.27 17.48
CA LEU A 381 15.14 4.59 16.89
C LEU A 381 14.77 3.59 15.81
N TYR A 382 15.76 3.11 15.05
CA TYR A 382 15.54 2.07 14.06
C TYR A 382 15.16 0.75 14.73
N ALA A 383 15.90 0.36 15.77
CA ALA A 383 15.62 -0.84 16.55
C ALA A 383 14.23 -0.81 17.20
N GLU A 384 13.76 0.38 17.60
CA GLU A 384 12.41 0.57 18.12
C GLU A 384 11.34 0.28 17.05
N GLN A 385 11.48 0.88 15.86
CA GLN A 385 10.58 0.64 14.73
C GLN A 385 10.63 -0.82 14.26
N SER A 386 11.82 -1.41 14.23
CA SER A 386 12.05 -2.82 13.91
C SER A 386 11.30 -3.74 14.87
N ARG A 387 11.36 -3.48 16.17
CA ARG A 387 10.61 -4.24 17.18
C ARG A 387 9.11 -4.12 16.96
N LEU A 388 8.60 -2.92 16.69
CA LEU A 388 7.17 -2.73 16.39
C LEU A 388 6.74 -3.50 15.14
N ALA A 389 7.57 -3.50 14.08
CA ALA A 389 7.28 -4.23 12.86
C ALA A 389 7.32 -5.76 13.06
N ASP A 390 8.28 -6.28 13.82
CA ASP A 390 8.35 -7.70 14.21
C ASP A 390 7.13 -8.12 15.04
N LEU A 391 6.70 -7.31 16.01
CA LEU A 391 5.46 -7.55 16.77
C LEU A 391 4.24 -7.56 15.84
N GLY A 392 4.17 -6.63 14.88
CA GLY A 392 3.11 -6.56 13.86
C GLY A 392 3.05 -7.83 13.00
N PHE A 393 4.20 -8.36 12.58
CA PHE A 393 4.28 -9.59 11.80
C PHE A 393 3.90 -10.83 12.63
N ARG A 394 4.47 -10.95 13.83
CA ARG A 394 4.24 -12.08 14.74
C ARG A 394 2.78 -12.19 15.14
N PHE A 395 2.13 -11.07 15.47
CA PHE A 395 0.76 -11.04 15.97
C PHE A 395 -0.24 -10.49 14.95
N ARG A 396 0.06 -10.69 13.67
CA ARG A 396 -0.86 -10.36 12.57
C ARG A 396 -2.16 -11.15 12.73
N GLU A 397 -3.27 -10.49 12.48
CA GLU A 397 -4.59 -11.12 12.44
C GLU A 397 -4.86 -11.67 11.04
N GLN A 398 -5.78 -12.63 10.95
CA GLN A 398 -6.25 -13.12 9.66
C GLN A 398 -6.93 -11.98 8.89
N VAL A 399 -6.52 -11.79 7.65
CA VAL A 399 -7.03 -10.76 6.74
C VAL A 399 -8.04 -11.41 5.81
N ASN A 400 -9.01 -10.63 5.32
CA ASN A 400 -9.93 -11.09 4.27
C ASN A 400 -9.13 -11.72 3.10
N PRO A 401 -9.44 -12.98 2.70
CA PRO A 401 -8.71 -13.71 1.66
C PRO A 401 -8.46 -12.91 0.38
N ILE A 402 -9.46 -12.16 -0.10
CA ILE A 402 -9.35 -11.40 -1.36
C ILE A 402 -8.26 -10.32 -1.31
N ASN A 403 -8.17 -9.60 -0.18
CA ASN A 403 -7.16 -8.56 0.02
C ASN A 403 -5.79 -9.19 0.26
N TYR A 404 -5.76 -10.34 0.93
CA TYR A 404 -4.53 -11.06 1.23
C TYR A 404 -3.84 -11.55 -0.05
N VAL A 405 -4.57 -12.25 -0.93
CA VAL A 405 -3.99 -12.73 -2.20
C VAL A 405 -3.57 -11.59 -3.11
N SER A 406 -4.36 -10.50 -3.20
CA SER A 406 -4.02 -9.32 -4.01
C SER A 406 -2.74 -8.63 -3.52
N GLY A 407 -2.61 -8.43 -2.20
CA GLY A 407 -1.43 -7.84 -1.58
C GLY A 407 -0.18 -8.70 -1.76
N LEU A 408 -0.29 -10.01 -1.63
CA LEU A 408 0.83 -10.93 -1.85
C LEU A 408 1.24 -11.00 -3.32
N ALA A 409 0.29 -10.99 -4.27
CA ALA A 409 0.60 -11.00 -5.69
C ALA A 409 1.42 -9.76 -6.10
N GLY A 410 1.05 -8.58 -5.61
CA GLY A 410 1.86 -7.37 -5.77
C GLY A 410 3.19 -7.43 -5.00
N GLY A 411 3.20 -8.01 -3.80
CA GLY A 411 4.42 -8.22 -3.01
C GLY A 411 5.46 -9.10 -3.68
N MET A 412 5.04 -10.15 -4.39
CA MET A 412 5.91 -11.05 -5.18
C MET A 412 6.66 -10.34 -6.31
N GLN A 413 6.24 -9.13 -6.68
CA GLN A 413 6.92 -8.30 -7.68
C GLN A 413 8.08 -7.48 -7.10
N THR A 414 8.20 -7.45 -5.77
CA THR A 414 9.13 -6.59 -5.03
C THR A 414 10.02 -7.37 -4.08
N TYR A 415 9.48 -8.38 -3.39
CA TYR A 415 10.20 -9.11 -2.34
C TYR A 415 10.80 -10.40 -2.87
N ASN A 416 11.94 -10.78 -2.29
CA ASN A 416 12.50 -12.12 -2.48
C ASN A 416 11.56 -13.20 -1.95
N ALA A 417 11.71 -14.43 -2.44
CA ALA A 417 10.87 -15.58 -2.12
C ALA A 417 10.64 -15.79 -0.61
N GLU A 418 11.71 -15.68 0.19
CA GLU A 418 11.65 -15.84 1.65
C GLU A 418 10.89 -14.72 2.36
N ASP A 419 10.74 -13.57 1.69
CA ASP A 419 10.23 -12.34 2.27
C ASP A 419 8.83 -11.99 1.80
N ILE A 420 8.23 -12.74 0.88
CA ILE A 420 6.89 -12.45 0.33
C ILE A 420 5.85 -12.17 1.44
N LEU A 421 5.87 -12.92 2.54
CA LEU A 421 4.90 -12.77 3.65
C LEU A 421 5.28 -11.70 4.67
N ARG A 422 6.58 -11.39 4.81
CA ARG A 422 7.12 -10.52 5.86
C ARG A 422 7.68 -9.20 5.34
N GLY A 423 7.80 -9.02 4.04
CA GLY A 423 8.36 -7.84 3.36
C GLY A 423 7.81 -6.51 3.85
N PRO A 424 6.48 -6.36 4.08
CA PRO A 424 5.94 -5.15 4.68
C PRO A 424 6.48 -4.83 6.09
N TYR A 425 6.98 -5.82 6.82
CA TYR A 425 7.40 -5.74 8.23
C TYR A 425 8.93 -5.85 8.45
N ILE A 426 9.72 -6.34 7.49
CA ILE A 426 11.16 -6.54 7.72
C ILE A 426 11.86 -5.21 7.97
N MET A 427 12.57 -5.10 9.09
CA MET A 427 13.48 -4.01 9.41
C MET A 427 14.70 -4.60 10.15
N ASP A 428 15.51 -5.40 9.46
CA ASP A 428 16.60 -6.17 10.08
C ASP A 428 18.01 -5.70 9.67
N HIS A 429 18.12 -4.69 8.80
CA HIS A 429 19.39 -4.09 8.40
C HIS A 429 19.41 -2.59 8.62
N TYR A 430 20.16 -2.14 9.62
CA TYR A 430 20.41 -0.72 9.84
C TYR A 430 21.62 -0.26 9.02
N ASP A 431 21.44 0.79 8.21
CA ASP A 431 22.50 1.38 7.40
C ASP A 431 22.49 2.92 7.51
N ASP A 432 23.50 3.47 8.21
CA ASP A 432 23.68 4.91 8.38
C ASP A 432 23.90 5.64 7.05
N ASP A 433 24.65 5.05 6.13
CA ASP A 433 25.07 5.71 4.89
C ASP A 433 23.85 5.88 3.97
N VAL A 434 22.99 4.87 3.88
CA VAL A 434 21.72 4.92 3.12
C VAL A 434 20.78 5.99 3.70
N LEU A 435 20.67 6.07 5.04
CA LEU A 435 19.83 7.06 5.71
C LEU A 435 20.36 8.49 5.53
N LEU A 436 21.68 8.69 5.61
CA LEU A 436 22.34 9.97 5.36
C LEU A 436 22.21 10.40 3.89
N GLU A 437 22.29 9.45 2.95
CA GLU A 437 22.05 9.73 1.52
C GLU A 437 20.61 10.22 1.30
N LEU A 438 19.63 9.53 1.88
CA LEU A 438 18.23 9.95 1.83
C LEU A 438 18.04 11.35 2.41
N LEU A 439 18.55 11.60 3.63
CA LEU A 439 18.48 12.92 4.29
C LEU A 439 19.17 14.03 3.46
N GLY A 440 20.25 13.70 2.75
CA GLY A 440 20.97 14.61 1.86
C GLY A 440 20.15 15.07 0.66
N ARG A 441 19.10 14.33 0.28
CA ARG A 441 18.17 14.70 -0.81
C ARG A 441 17.00 15.57 -0.33
N ILE A 442 16.74 15.61 0.98
CA ILE A 442 15.63 16.38 1.56
C ILE A 442 16.09 17.80 1.89
N VAL A 443 16.42 18.55 0.85
CA VAL A 443 16.97 19.91 0.93
C VAL A 443 16.12 20.89 0.12
N PRO A 444 16.06 22.18 0.51
CA PRO A 444 15.23 23.17 -0.16
C PRO A 444 15.40 23.23 -1.68
N ASP A 445 16.64 23.12 -2.18
CA ASP A 445 16.94 23.15 -3.62
C ASP A 445 16.34 21.98 -4.42
N ASN A 446 16.01 20.86 -3.75
CA ASN A 446 15.42 19.67 -4.36
C ASN A 446 13.91 19.57 -4.09
N ALA A 447 13.28 20.65 -3.62
CA ALA A 447 11.88 20.63 -3.19
C ALA A 447 10.89 20.99 -4.32
N LEU A 448 9.83 20.21 -4.42
CA LEU A 448 8.55 20.63 -4.99
C LEU A 448 7.61 20.99 -3.83
N VAL A 449 7.20 22.25 -3.76
CA VAL A 449 6.25 22.75 -2.76
C VAL A 449 4.91 23.03 -3.44
N ILE A 450 3.84 22.40 -2.98
CA ILE A 450 2.47 22.60 -3.47
C ILE A 450 1.62 23.19 -2.34
N LEU A 451 0.96 24.31 -2.59
CA LEU A 451 0.00 24.93 -1.68
C LEU A 451 -1.40 24.85 -2.29
N ASP A 452 -2.26 24.03 -1.69
CA ASP A 452 -3.69 24.00 -1.96
C ASP A 452 -4.41 25.00 -1.05
N ASP A 453 -4.98 26.06 -1.62
CA ASP A 453 -5.91 26.96 -0.90
C ASP A 453 -6.86 27.59 -1.92
N LYS A 454 -8.15 27.72 -1.56
CA LYS A 454 -9.18 28.30 -2.43
C LYS A 454 -8.91 29.75 -2.83
N ASN A 455 -8.08 30.47 -2.08
CA ASN A 455 -7.78 31.89 -2.24
C ASN A 455 -6.44 32.16 -2.94
N VAL A 456 -5.73 31.14 -3.41
CA VAL A 456 -4.49 31.35 -4.16
C VAL A 456 -4.76 32.05 -5.49
N THR A 457 -3.76 32.78 -5.99
CA THR A 457 -3.80 33.37 -7.33
C THR A 457 -3.24 32.39 -8.34
N THR A 458 -4.00 32.10 -9.40
CA THR A 458 -3.66 31.11 -10.43
C THR A 458 -3.59 31.77 -11.81
N ASP A 459 -2.73 31.28 -12.70
CA ASP A 459 -2.57 31.79 -14.07
C ASP A 459 -2.67 30.70 -15.16
N ARG A 460 -2.84 29.44 -14.76
CA ARG A 460 -2.93 28.26 -15.63
C ARG A 460 -4.16 27.42 -15.28
N VAL A 461 -4.51 26.55 -16.22
CA VAL A 461 -5.57 25.55 -16.08
C VAL A 461 -5.04 24.23 -16.61
N SER A 462 -5.10 23.17 -15.82
CA SER A 462 -4.64 21.84 -16.25
C SER A 462 -5.51 21.27 -17.37
N GLU A 463 -4.93 20.39 -18.19
CA GLU A 463 -5.52 19.88 -19.42
C GLU A 463 -6.79 19.08 -19.14
N HIS A 464 -6.71 18.04 -18.30
CA HIS A 464 -7.78 17.06 -18.14
C HIS A 464 -8.81 17.52 -17.10
N TYR A 465 -8.39 17.80 -15.86
CA TYR A 465 -9.31 18.09 -14.75
C TYR A 465 -9.68 19.57 -14.62
N ARG A 466 -9.17 20.42 -15.53
CA ARG A 466 -9.46 21.87 -15.59
C ARG A 466 -9.18 22.56 -14.25
N VAL A 467 -8.09 22.19 -13.60
CA VAL A 467 -7.70 22.69 -12.29
C VAL A 467 -6.99 24.02 -12.47
N HIS A 468 -7.43 25.06 -11.77
CA HIS A 468 -6.75 26.33 -11.75
C HIS A 468 -5.50 26.21 -10.88
N TYR A 469 -4.33 26.55 -11.44
CA TYR A 469 -3.07 26.52 -10.72
C TYR A 469 -2.12 27.62 -11.18
N ALA A 470 -1.05 27.87 -10.42
CA ALA A 470 0.11 28.64 -10.85
C ALA A 470 1.39 27.87 -10.54
N ARG A 471 2.39 28.03 -11.40
CA ARG A 471 3.71 27.44 -11.22
C ARG A 471 4.76 28.55 -11.26
N GLN A 472 5.64 28.56 -10.27
CA GLN A 472 6.67 29.58 -10.11
C GLN A 472 8.01 28.93 -9.79
N ALA A 473 9.09 29.48 -10.34
CA ALA A 473 10.43 29.21 -9.83
C ALA A 473 10.60 29.92 -8.49
N VAL A 474 11.21 29.26 -7.52
CA VAL A 474 11.45 29.84 -6.20
C VAL A 474 12.61 30.84 -6.30
N SER A 475 12.38 32.09 -5.90
CA SER A 475 13.44 33.10 -5.92
C SER A 475 14.47 32.84 -4.81
N PRO A 476 15.72 33.33 -4.93
CA PRO A 476 16.71 33.22 -3.86
C PRO A 476 16.23 33.82 -2.52
N GLU A 477 15.45 34.90 -2.56
CA GLU A 477 14.87 35.51 -1.37
C GLU A 477 13.81 34.61 -0.73
N GLN A 478 12.97 33.96 -1.53
CA GLN A 478 11.96 33.02 -1.05
C GLN A 478 12.62 31.75 -0.48
N LEU A 479 13.65 31.23 -1.15
CA LEU A 479 14.41 30.08 -0.67
C LEU A 479 15.11 30.40 0.66
N ALA A 480 15.74 31.57 0.77
CA ALA A 480 16.34 32.04 2.02
C ALA A 480 15.29 32.24 3.13
N ALA A 481 14.08 32.67 2.78
CA ALA A 481 12.98 32.79 3.74
C ALA A 481 12.55 31.42 4.30
N TRP A 482 12.58 30.36 3.50
CA TRP A 482 12.29 28.99 3.95
C TRP A 482 13.35 28.45 4.92
N GLN A 483 14.60 28.92 4.80
CA GLN A 483 15.72 28.46 5.63
C GLN A 483 15.96 29.32 6.87
N SER A 484 15.12 30.32 7.15
CA SER A 484 15.29 31.21 8.30
C SER A 484 14.99 30.48 9.62
N THR A 485 16.03 30.18 10.40
CA THR A 485 15.99 29.35 11.63
C THR A 485 15.53 30.05 12.91
N ALA A 486 14.81 31.18 12.80
CA ALA A 486 14.30 31.87 13.98
C ALA A 486 13.33 30.95 14.76
N ASN A 487 13.69 30.56 15.99
CA ASN A 487 12.90 29.78 16.95
C ASN A 487 12.69 28.28 16.65
N ALA A 488 13.76 27.52 16.40
CA ALA A 488 13.72 26.05 16.30
C ALA A 488 13.94 25.30 17.64
N GLY A 489 14.16 26.01 18.75
CA GLY A 489 14.68 25.42 20.00
C GLY A 489 13.78 24.40 20.72
N ALA A 490 12.52 24.24 20.31
CA ALA A 490 11.59 23.25 20.84
C ALA A 490 11.65 21.89 20.11
N LEU A 491 12.28 21.83 18.95
CA LEU A 491 12.35 20.61 18.14
C LEU A 491 13.40 19.64 18.69
N HIS A 492 13.03 18.39 18.89
CA HIS A 492 13.95 17.33 19.29
C HIS A 492 13.53 15.95 18.75
N LEU A 493 14.40 14.95 18.93
CA LEU A 493 14.05 13.57 18.61
C LEU A 493 13.02 13.07 19.63
N PRO A 494 12.15 12.11 19.27
CA PRO A 494 11.25 11.51 20.23
C PRO A 494 12.01 10.86 21.40
N ALA A 495 11.34 10.76 22.55
CA ALA A 495 11.82 9.93 23.65
C ALA A 495 11.57 8.44 23.32
N PRO A 496 12.25 7.50 23.99
CA PRO A 496 11.95 6.08 23.84
C PRO A 496 10.47 5.78 24.10
N ASN A 497 9.87 4.95 23.25
CA ASN A 497 8.44 4.64 23.33
C ASN A 497 8.14 3.66 24.47
N GLU A 498 7.52 4.17 25.53
CA GLU A 498 7.15 3.39 26.72
C GLU A 498 5.95 2.45 26.49
N PHE A 499 5.26 2.53 25.35
CA PHE A 499 4.08 1.73 25.01
C PHE A 499 4.38 0.46 24.20
N ILE A 500 5.65 0.19 23.89
CA ILE A 500 6.02 -1.06 23.20
C ILE A 500 5.84 -2.24 24.15
N ALA A 501 5.03 -3.21 23.74
CA ALA A 501 4.75 -4.39 24.55
C ALA A 501 6.04 -5.19 24.83
N GLU A 502 6.39 -5.33 26.12
CA GLU A 502 7.50 -6.18 26.58
C GLU A 502 7.04 -7.61 26.89
N ASP A 503 5.84 -7.75 27.45
CA ASP A 503 5.22 -9.05 27.76
C ASP A 503 4.12 -9.36 26.74
N THR A 504 4.40 -10.32 25.88
CA THR A 504 3.46 -10.83 24.88
C THR A 504 2.98 -12.25 25.23
N SER A 505 3.11 -12.65 26.50
CA SER A 505 2.64 -13.97 26.95
C SER A 505 1.12 -14.03 26.98
N LEU A 506 0.57 -15.17 26.56
CA LEU A 506 -0.88 -15.38 26.58
C LEU A 506 -1.35 -15.70 27.99
N VAL A 507 -2.43 -15.03 28.40
CA VAL A 507 -3.15 -15.39 29.62
C VAL A 507 -3.76 -16.79 29.45
N SER A 508 -3.67 -17.59 30.52
CA SER A 508 -4.28 -18.92 30.56
C SER A 508 -5.80 -18.81 30.55
N LEU A 509 -6.45 -19.62 29.71
CA LEU A 509 -7.91 -19.69 29.66
C LEU A 509 -8.45 -20.20 30.99
N ALA A 510 -9.48 -19.53 31.48
CA ALA A 510 -10.23 -19.98 32.65
C ALA A 510 -10.97 -21.29 32.32
N ALA A 511 -11.05 -22.21 33.29
CA ALA A 511 -11.75 -23.48 33.11
C ALA A 511 -13.26 -23.30 32.87
N ASP A 512 -13.82 -22.16 33.29
CA ASP A 512 -15.19 -21.73 33.15
C ASP A 512 -15.36 -20.57 32.15
N ASN A 513 -14.46 -20.43 31.16
CA ASN A 513 -14.60 -19.42 30.11
C ASN A 513 -15.91 -19.64 29.33
N PRO A 514 -16.81 -18.64 29.25
CA PRO A 514 -18.06 -18.79 28.54
C PRO A 514 -17.85 -18.78 27.02
N ALA A 515 -18.79 -19.36 26.26
CA ALA A 515 -18.73 -19.38 24.80
C ALA A 515 -19.17 -18.06 24.12
N VAL A 516 -19.76 -17.14 24.89
CA VAL A 516 -20.23 -15.82 24.44
C VAL A 516 -19.97 -14.80 25.54
N PRO A 517 -19.93 -13.49 25.24
CA PRO A 517 -19.75 -12.48 26.28
C PRO A 517 -20.83 -12.55 27.36
N GLU A 518 -20.40 -12.67 28.61
CA GLU A 518 -21.29 -12.72 29.78
C GLU A 518 -21.11 -11.50 30.69
N VAL A 519 -22.14 -11.21 31.50
CA VAL A 519 -22.11 -10.09 32.43
C VAL A 519 -21.24 -10.44 33.64
N ALA A 520 -19.99 -9.99 33.63
CA ALA A 520 -19.07 -10.17 34.76
C ALA A 520 -19.42 -9.26 35.95
N LEU A 521 -20.00 -8.09 35.69
CA LEU A 521 -20.39 -7.15 36.74
C LEU A 521 -21.56 -6.28 36.31
N GLN A 522 -22.56 -6.14 37.18
CA GLN A 522 -23.66 -5.20 36.97
C GLN A 522 -24.06 -4.53 38.29
N ASN A 523 -24.08 -3.20 38.28
CA ASN A 523 -24.62 -2.38 39.36
C ASN A 523 -25.30 -1.12 38.78
N ALA A 524 -25.73 -0.20 39.64
CA ALA A 524 -26.46 1.00 39.22
C ALA A 524 -25.65 1.97 38.32
N ARG A 525 -24.31 1.86 38.30
CA ARG A 525 -23.42 2.78 37.55
C ARG A 525 -22.72 2.12 36.37
N GLN A 526 -22.54 0.80 36.39
CA GLN A 526 -21.80 0.11 35.32
C GLN A 526 -22.37 -1.28 35.03
N LYS A 527 -22.22 -1.68 33.77
CA LYS A 527 -22.46 -3.03 33.29
C LYS A 527 -21.27 -3.45 32.45
N ILE A 528 -20.54 -4.45 32.92
CA ILE A 528 -19.34 -4.98 32.27
C ILE A 528 -19.68 -6.35 31.71
N TRP A 529 -19.42 -6.49 30.42
CA TRP A 529 -19.44 -7.76 29.71
C TRP A 529 -17.99 -8.21 29.52
N PHE A 530 -17.73 -9.51 29.66
CA PHE A 530 -16.40 -10.07 29.55
C PHE A 530 -16.44 -11.43 28.84
N LEU A 531 -15.40 -11.67 28.05
CA LEU A 531 -15.09 -12.93 27.38
C LEU A 531 -13.57 -13.00 27.25
N GLN A 532 -12.96 -14.16 27.57
CA GLN A 532 -11.58 -14.42 27.15
C GLN A 532 -11.62 -15.00 25.74
N ASP A 533 -10.83 -14.45 24.84
CA ASP A 533 -10.66 -14.99 23.50
C ASP A 533 -9.97 -16.36 23.55
N ASP A 534 -10.70 -17.38 23.14
CA ASP A 534 -10.22 -18.75 22.95
C ASP A 534 -10.08 -19.14 21.47
N ASP A 535 -10.47 -18.25 20.55
CA ASP A 535 -10.41 -18.47 19.11
C ASP A 535 -9.07 -18.02 18.50
N PHE A 536 -8.71 -16.73 18.61
CA PHE A 536 -7.54 -16.18 17.93
C PHE A 536 -6.25 -16.33 18.73
N ARG A 537 -6.36 -16.33 20.08
CA ARG A 537 -5.24 -16.58 21.02
C ARG A 537 -4.02 -15.69 20.74
N LEU A 538 -4.26 -14.41 20.44
CA LEU A 538 -3.22 -13.38 20.30
C LEU A 538 -3.05 -12.58 21.60
N PRO A 539 -1.88 -11.95 21.85
CA PRO A 539 -1.65 -11.09 23.01
C PRO A 539 -2.31 -9.70 22.81
N LYS A 540 -3.60 -9.73 22.48
CA LYS A 540 -4.43 -8.56 22.18
C LYS A 540 -5.73 -8.67 22.96
N GLY A 541 -6.32 -7.52 23.24
CA GLY A 541 -7.63 -7.43 23.88
C GLY A 541 -8.36 -6.19 23.41
N ALA A 542 -9.68 -6.28 23.28
CA ALA A 542 -10.52 -5.16 22.89
C ALA A 542 -11.34 -4.67 24.08
N THR A 543 -11.21 -3.39 24.42
CA THR A 543 -12.01 -2.75 25.48
C THR A 543 -12.94 -1.72 24.85
N TYR A 544 -14.24 -1.99 24.92
CA TYR A 544 -15.28 -1.08 24.43
C TYR A 544 -15.99 -0.42 25.61
N ILE A 545 -15.94 0.91 25.69
CA ILE A 545 -16.58 1.68 26.76
C ILE A 545 -17.68 2.55 26.16
N ASN A 546 -18.92 2.35 26.63
CA ASN A 546 -20.07 3.17 26.25
C ASN A 546 -20.52 4.01 27.44
N PHE A 547 -20.28 5.32 27.39
CA PHE A 547 -20.81 6.26 28.36
C PHE A 547 -22.24 6.66 27.97
N ARG A 548 -23.20 6.43 28.87
CA ARG A 548 -24.60 6.82 28.67
C ARG A 548 -24.92 8.02 29.54
N SER A 549 -25.27 9.14 28.90
CA SER A 549 -25.68 10.36 29.59
C SER A 549 -26.95 10.92 28.95
N PRO A 550 -27.96 11.32 29.74
CA PRO A 550 -29.11 12.05 29.20
C PRO A 550 -28.72 13.43 28.64
N GLU A 551 -27.55 13.97 29.01
CA GLU A 551 -27.09 15.29 28.55
C GLU A 551 -26.53 15.28 27.12
N VAL A 552 -26.45 14.11 26.47
CA VAL A 552 -25.96 13.96 25.09
C VAL A 552 -27.12 13.53 24.20
N GLY A 553 -27.36 14.25 23.11
CA GLY A 553 -28.26 13.83 22.04
C GLY A 553 -29.74 14.22 22.18
N GLN A 554 -30.15 15.03 23.17
CA GLN A 554 -31.56 15.49 23.27
C GLN A 554 -31.82 16.77 22.45
N SER A 555 -30.78 17.51 22.09
CA SER A 555 -30.84 18.72 21.29
C SER A 555 -29.68 18.79 20.28
N VAL A 556 -29.81 19.66 19.29
CA VAL A 556 -28.75 19.90 18.30
C VAL A 556 -27.52 20.47 19.00
N GLU A 557 -27.72 21.38 19.96
CA GLU A 557 -26.66 22.04 20.72
C GLU A 557 -25.87 21.03 21.57
N GLN A 558 -26.55 20.13 22.30
CA GLN A 558 -25.89 19.09 23.07
C GLN A 558 -25.11 18.11 22.19
N THR A 559 -25.68 17.75 21.04
CA THR A 559 -25.00 16.86 20.08
C THR A 559 -23.74 17.50 19.54
N ALA A 560 -23.82 18.76 19.11
CA ALA A 560 -22.66 19.51 18.63
C ALA A 560 -21.60 19.68 19.72
N ALA A 561 -22.00 20.01 20.95
CA ALA A 561 -21.09 20.15 22.09
C ALA A 561 -20.38 18.83 22.43
N ALA A 562 -21.07 17.69 22.37
CA ALA A 562 -20.47 16.38 22.60
C ALA A 562 -19.45 16.01 21.52
N VAL A 563 -19.73 16.31 20.25
CA VAL A 563 -18.79 16.12 19.14
C VAL A 563 -17.55 16.99 19.33
N LEU A 564 -17.74 18.28 19.64
CA LEU A 564 -16.62 19.21 19.88
C LEU A 564 -15.78 18.81 21.09
N TYR A 565 -16.42 18.44 22.20
CA TYR A 565 -15.72 17.95 23.39
C TYR A 565 -14.87 16.71 23.08
N THR A 566 -15.42 15.76 22.34
CA THR A 566 -14.69 14.53 21.96
C THR A 566 -13.52 14.86 21.04
N ALA A 567 -13.70 15.77 20.07
CA ALA A 567 -12.63 16.19 19.18
C ALA A 567 -11.49 16.92 19.94
N LEU A 568 -11.83 17.83 20.86
CA LEU A 568 -10.84 18.53 21.69
C LEU A 568 -10.10 17.59 22.64
N LEU A 569 -10.82 16.60 23.21
CA LEU A 569 -10.19 15.60 24.07
C LEU A 569 -9.23 14.71 23.28
N MET A 570 -9.60 14.31 22.06
CA MET A 570 -8.71 13.55 21.18
C MET A 570 -7.48 14.36 20.76
N ASP A 571 -7.64 15.65 20.45
CA ASP A 571 -6.53 16.53 20.10
C ASP A 571 -5.55 16.73 21.28
N GLU A 572 -6.06 16.90 22.51
CA GLU A 572 -5.24 17.04 23.72
C GLU A 572 -4.51 15.73 24.09
N LEU A 573 -5.11 14.57 23.80
CA LEU A 573 -4.52 13.24 24.10
C LEU A 573 -3.64 12.69 22.97
N ASN A 574 -3.38 13.48 21.92
CA ASN A 574 -2.63 13.02 20.75
C ASN A 574 -1.12 12.91 21.00
N GLU A 575 -0.57 13.76 21.88
CA GLU A 575 0.82 13.69 22.37
C GLU A 575 0.93 12.83 23.63
#